data_AF-A0A923QXP9-F1
#
_entry.id   AF-A0A923QXP9-F1
#
_cell.length_a   1.000
_cell.length_b   1.000
_cell.length_c   1.000
_cell.angle_alpha   90.00
_cell.angle_beta   90.00
_cell.angle_gamma   90.00
#
_symmetry.space_group_name_H-M   'P 1'
#
loop_
_entity.id
_entity.type
_entity.pdbx_description
1 polymer ?
#
loop_
_entity_poly.entity_id
_entity_poly.type
_entity_poly.pdbx_seq_one_letter_code
_entity_poly.pdbx_strand_id
1 'polypeptide(L)'
;MTKKMIIQSSASALLIVGAVCNSGSAHAAGFEKSLTWSAASAAQAGAVVGSVAGADSLYYNPAGLAGTTSTGAEVSLNFSPTFSKFSGANPLQYSASSGNAGVGAVDGKGGFSPVGGMLASYKLSNQLAIGGGFYVSGGTKSKYEGLDYSAVSINPANLYSLQPVVETSLAITEAALGAGYEVIPGLRFGAAWRVVMVNANFSTVGSPAAAGYNPHQAITNVNIDDIKATRWNAYKLGLQYDNAEKTWGIGAQYRSEVKFTAKSANTSGQVETAATNPTALTTGFADLSNTFPQQVNLGGYVKASPTLRVSTEYSYTNYSKDKVLVINGTVNGTALSSIPQYWKNQHIGRLGFEYTGYAMPIRFGYAYTSQVTPSEYARSTFASPGSGHAIAIGSGMPLMANLDFDFAGEYSFASGTGHNIIAPNPAYPDVTNDAEFKSHAYVAHLSAKYHF
;
A
#
# COMPACT_ATOMS: atom_id res chain seq x y z
N MET A 1 26.16 37.59 -47.62
CA MET A 1 25.25 36.44 -47.45
C MET A 1 25.64 35.73 -46.16
N THR A 2 24.93 36.00 -45.06
CA THR A 2 25.27 35.46 -43.74
C THR A 2 23.97 34.96 -43.12
N LYS A 3 23.73 33.64 -43.18
CA LYS A 3 22.55 33.01 -42.58
C LYS A 3 22.73 32.95 -41.06
N LYS A 4 22.04 33.81 -40.33
CA LYS A 4 21.85 33.67 -38.88
C LYS A 4 20.84 32.54 -38.63
N MET A 5 21.33 31.44 -38.06
CA MET A 5 20.53 30.34 -37.56
C MET A 5 19.99 30.74 -36.18
N ILE A 6 18.71 31.10 -36.13
CA ILE A 6 17.99 31.39 -34.89
C ILE A 6 17.50 30.06 -34.34
N ILE A 7 18.16 29.55 -33.30
CA ILE A 7 17.68 28.45 -32.48
C ILE A 7 16.68 29.06 -31.49
N GLN A 8 15.39 28.95 -31.77
CA GLN A 8 14.34 29.23 -30.79
C GLN A 8 14.30 28.08 -29.78
N SER A 9 14.87 28.30 -28.61
CA SER A 9 14.70 27.44 -27.44
C SER A 9 13.34 27.71 -26.80
N SER A 10 12.34 26.89 -27.13
CA SER A 10 11.06 26.87 -26.43
C SER A 10 11.22 26.14 -25.09
N ALA A 11 11.86 26.78 -24.12
CA ALA A 11 11.86 26.33 -22.73
C ALA A 11 10.53 26.73 -22.07
N SER A 12 9.45 26.01 -22.39
CA SER A 12 8.20 26.10 -21.64
C SER A 12 8.40 25.35 -20.32
N ALA A 13 8.78 26.10 -19.28
CA ALA A 13 8.84 25.61 -17.92
C ALA A 13 7.43 25.22 -17.46
N LEU A 14 7.14 23.91 -17.47
CA LEU A 14 5.90 23.35 -16.99
C LEU A 14 5.96 23.25 -15.45
N LEU A 15 5.41 24.27 -14.79
CA LEU A 15 5.31 24.33 -13.33
C LEU A 15 4.03 23.58 -12.91
N ILE A 16 4.15 22.28 -12.65
CA ILE A 16 3.03 21.44 -12.16
C ILE A 16 3.05 21.42 -10.63
N VAL A 17 2.09 22.11 -10.03
CA VAL A 17 1.77 22.00 -8.60
C VAL A 17 0.82 20.82 -8.43
N GLY A 18 1.36 19.66 -8.04
CA GLY A 18 0.56 18.47 -7.74
C GLY A 18 -0.04 18.54 -6.34
N ALA A 19 -1.36 18.69 -6.25
CA ALA A 19 -2.11 18.42 -5.02
C ALA A 19 -2.08 16.92 -4.74
N VAL A 20 -1.08 16.47 -3.98
CA VAL A 20 -0.99 15.08 -3.50
C VAL A 20 -1.88 14.97 -2.27
N CYS A 21 -3.11 14.49 -2.46
CA CYS A 21 -3.98 14.11 -1.36
C CYS A 21 -3.42 12.86 -0.65
N ASN A 22 -3.47 12.84 0.68
CA ASN A 22 -3.15 11.66 1.51
C ASN A 22 -4.00 10.47 1.03
N SER A 23 -3.35 9.49 0.38
CA SER A 23 -3.99 8.30 -0.18
C SER A 23 -3.60 7.06 0.62
N GLY A 24 -4.59 6.44 1.26
CA GLY A 24 -4.45 5.08 1.76
C GLY A 24 -4.65 4.06 0.66
N SER A 25 -4.76 2.78 0.98
CA SER A 25 -5.14 1.72 0.03
C SER A 25 -5.78 0.59 0.82
N ALA A 26 -6.66 -0.20 0.22
CA ALA A 26 -7.12 -1.42 0.88
C ALA A 26 -6.11 -2.54 0.60
N HIS A 27 -5.57 -3.13 1.66
CA HIS A 27 -4.60 -4.21 1.52
C HIS A 27 -5.12 -5.50 2.10
N ALA A 28 -4.80 -6.57 1.38
CA ALA A 28 -4.97 -7.92 1.84
C ALA A 28 -3.81 -8.38 2.74
N ALA A 29 -2.61 -7.80 2.61
CA ALA A 29 -1.45 -8.25 3.38
C ALA A 29 -0.34 -7.18 3.44
N GLY A 30 -0.19 -6.46 4.55
CA GLY A 30 0.86 -5.45 4.73
C GLY A 30 0.52 -4.06 4.19
N PHE A 31 1.55 -3.28 3.83
CA PHE A 31 1.44 -1.88 3.39
C PHE A 31 1.29 -1.70 1.88
N GLU A 32 1.54 -2.75 1.08
CA GLU A 32 1.64 -2.65 -0.38
C GLU A 32 0.39 -3.20 -1.05
N LYS A 33 -0.05 -2.48 -2.09
CA LYS A 33 -1.15 -2.94 -2.94
C LYS A 33 -0.63 -4.00 -3.89
N SER A 34 -1.39 -5.08 -4.08
CA SER A 34 -1.03 -6.16 -5.01
C SER A 34 -0.93 -5.66 -6.46
N LEU A 35 -1.85 -4.76 -6.85
CA LEU A 35 -1.95 -4.12 -8.16
C LEU A 35 -1.83 -2.60 -8.00
N THR A 36 -0.87 -1.98 -8.65
CA THR A 36 -0.58 -0.55 -8.49
C THR A 36 -1.33 0.30 -9.53
N TRP A 37 -0.97 1.57 -9.68
CA TRP A 37 -1.87 2.58 -10.26
C TRP A 37 -1.87 2.69 -11.80
N SER A 38 -0.96 2.04 -12.53
CA SER A 38 -0.94 2.11 -13.99
C SER A 38 -1.97 1.14 -14.57
N ALA A 39 -2.95 1.64 -15.34
CA ALA A 39 -4.07 0.86 -15.84
C ALA A 39 -3.65 -0.32 -16.71
N ALA A 40 -2.69 -0.12 -17.63
CA ALA A 40 -2.18 -1.20 -18.48
C ALA A 40 -1.50 -2.31 -17.67
N SER A 41 -0.74 -1.93 -16.63
CA SER A 41 -0.05 -2.87 -15.74
C SER A 41 -1.03 -3.55 -14.78
N ALA A 42 -1.95 -2.79 -14.19
CA ALA A 42 -2.99 -3.31 -13.29
C ALA A 42 -3.90 -4.32 -13.99
N ALA A 43 -4.29 -4.05 -15.24
CA ALA A 43 -5.06 -5.00 -16.05
C ALA A 43 -4.32 -6.33 -16.33
N GLN A 44 -3.00 -6.38 -16.11
CA GLN A 44 -2.18 -7.59 -16.17
C GLN A 44 -1.73 -8.03 -14.76
N ALA A 45 -2.50 -7.68 -13.73
CA ALA A 45 -2.22 -7.92 -12.33
C ALA A 45 -0.91 -7.34 -11.78
N GLY A 46 -0.26 -6.45 -12.53
CA GLY A 46 1.07 -5.93 -12.23
C GLY A 46 2.23 -6.82 -12.69
N ALA A 47 1.97 -7.91 -13.42
CA ALA A 47 2.99 -8.84 -13.93
C ALA A 47 3.76 -8.22 -15.12
N VAL A 48 4.58 -7.21 -14.85
CA VAL A 48 5.24 -6.39 -15.90
C VAL A 48 6.73 -6.18 -15.64
N VAL A 49 7.32 -6.74 -14.58
CA VAL A 49 8.75 -6.53 -14.25
C VAL A 49 9.69 -6.84 -15.42
N GLY A 50 9.34 -7.82 -16.26
CA GLY A 50 10.11 -8.22 -17.44
C GLY A 50 9.78 -7.49 -18.74
N SER A 51 8.71 -6.69 -18.80
CA SER A 51 8.22 -6.08 -20.04
C SER A 51 7.91 -4.59 -19.95
N VAL A 52 7.96 -4.00 -18.75
CA VAL A 52 7.68 -2.57 -18.57
C VAL A 52 8.74 -1.73 -19.31
N ALA A 53 8.28 -0.68 -19.97
CA ALA A 53 9.08 0.30 -20.68
C ALA A 53 8.49 1.71 -20.47
N GLY A 54 9.26 2.74 -20.83
CA GLY A 54 8.83 4.15 -20.70
C GLY A 54 8.86 4.65 -19.25
N ALA A 55 8.10 5.71 -18.97
CA ALA A 55 8.11 6.42 -17.68
C ALA A 55 7.68 5.54 -16.50
N ASP A 56 6.70 4.66 -16.71
CA ASP A 56 6.23 3.70 -15.69
C ASP A 56 7.34 2.78 -15.18
N SER A 57 8.40 2.56 -15.97
CA SER A 57 9.56 1.74 -15.59
C SER A 57 10.22 2.23 -14.32
N LEU A 58 10.18 3.54 -14.04
CA LEU A 58 10.74 4.10 -12.82
C LEU A 58 10.12 3.49 -11.54
N TYR A 59 8.83 3.09 -11.61
CA TYR A 59 8.15 2.39 -10.52
C TYR A 59 8.43 0.89 -10.54
N TYR A 60 8.15 0.23 -11.67
CA TYR A 60 8.09 -1.23 -11.78
C TYR A 60 9.47 -1.87 -11.94
N ASN A 61 10.31 -1.37 -12.85
CA ASN A 61 11.66 -1.87 -13.08
C ASN A 61 12.50 -0.81 -13.82
N PRO A 62 13.46 -0.12 -13.16
CA PRO A 62 14.18 0.99 -13.78
C PRO A 62 15.00 0.60 -15.01
N ALA A 63 15.31 -0.69 -15.23
CA ALA A 63 15.93 -1.15 -16.47
C ALA A 63 15.05 -0.88 -17.71
N GLY A 64 13.73 -0.85 -17.54
CA GLY A 64 12.77 -0.56 -18.60
C GLY A 64 12.85 0.87 -19.15
N LEU A 65 13.50 1.81 -18.44
CA LEU A 65 13.72 3.17 -18.94
C LEU A 65 14.49 3.14 -20.27
N ALA A 66 15.51 2.27 -20.39
CA ALA A 66 16.26 2.09 -21.65
C ALA A 66 15.43 1.39 -22.75
N GLY A 67 14.36 0.70 -22.37
CA GLY A 67 13.48 -0.03 -23.27
C GLY A 67 12.53 0.82 -24.11
N THR A 68 12.46 2.13 -23.87
CA THR A 68 11.53 2.98 -24.62
C THR A 68 11.88 2.99 -26.11
N THR A 69 10.88 2.67 -26.93
CA THR A 69 10.99 2.58 -28.39
C THR A 69 10.78 3.92 -29.08
N SER A 70 10.11 4.87 -28.43
CA SER A 70 9.99 6.24 -28.93
C SER A 70 11.31 6.98 -28.68
N THR A 71 11.85 7.61 -29.72
CA THR A 71 12.89 8.61 -29.56
C THR A 71 12.24 9.83 -28.93
N GLY A 72 12.58 10.17 -27.68
CA GLY A 72 12.07 11.40 -27.07
C GLY A 72 11.79 11.30 -25.57
N ALA A 73 10.85 12.14 -25.14
CA ALA A 73 10.34 12.16 -23.77
C ALA A 73 9.00 11.43 -23.70
N GLU A 74 8.70 10.82 -22.56
CA GLU A 74 7.38 10.29 -22.24
C GLU A 74 6.95 10.84 -20.89
N VAL A 75 5.69 11.26 -20.77
CA VAL A 75 5.05 11.57 -19.48
C VAL A 75 3.88 10.62 -19.28
N SER A 76 3.82 9.98 -18.13
CA SER A 76 2.72 9.12 -17.71
C SER A 76 2.02 9.69 -16.48
N LEU A 77 0.71 9.88 -16.61
CA LEU A 77 -0.19 10.27 -15.53
C LEU A 77 -1.09 9.08 -15.21
N ASN A 78 -1.15 8.73 -13.94
CA ASN A 78 -1.87 7.56 -13.47
C ASN A 78 -2.73 7.90 -12.26
N PHE A 79 -3.97 7.44 -12.29
CA PHE A 79 -4.94 7.65 -11.22
C PHE A 79 -5.75 6.39 -11.00
N SER A 80 -5.91 6.00 -9.74
CA SER A 80 -6.54 4.76 -9.31
C SER A 80 -7.38 4.98 -8.06
N PRO A 81 -8.51 5.71 -8.18
CA PRO A 81 -9.47 5.87 -7.09
C PRO A 81 -9.85 4.50 -6.54
N THR A 82 -9.53 4.30 -5.26
CA THR A 82 -9.72 3.03 -4.55
C THR A 82 -10.81 3.22 -3.51
N PHE A 83 -11.88 2.43 -3.62
CA PHE A 83 -12.98 2.38 -2.67
C PHE A 83 -12.86 1.08 -1.89
N SER A 84 -12.68 1.20 -0.58
CA SER A 84 -12.33 0.09 0.30
C SER A 84 -13.29 -0.01 1.46
N LYS A 85 -13.50 -1.23 1.97
CA LYS A 85 -14.18 -1.44 3.24
C LYS A 85 -13.52 -2.61 3.96
N PHE A 86 -13.36 -2.44 5.26
CA PHE A 86 -12.79 -3.42 6.16
C PHE A 86 -13.86 -3.87 7.14
N SER A 87 -13.81 -5.13 7.52
CA SER A 87 -14.59 -5.69 8.62
C SER A 87 -13.61 -6.44 9.53
N GLY A 88 -13.81 -6.37 10.83
CA GLY A 88 -12.90 -6.99 11.79
C GLY A 88 -13.53 -7.07 13.16
N ALA A 89 -12.74 -7.42 14.16
CA ALA A 89 -13.23 -7.52 15.53
C ALA A 89 -13.45 -6.16 16.18
N ASN A 90 -14.43 -6.08 17.08
CA ASN A 90 -14.52 -4.99 18.04
C ASN A 90 -13.44 -5.20 19.13
N PRO A 91 -12.41 -4.34 19.25
CA PRO A 91 -11.23 -4.59 20.07
C PRO A 91 -11.52 -5.12 21.46
N LEU A 92 -12.43 -4.50 22.23
CA LEU A 92 -12.73 -4.89 23.62
C LEU A 92 -13.96 -5.78 23.82
N GLN A 93 -14.64 -6.21 22.77
CA GLN A 93 -15.88 -6.96 22.96
C GLN A 93 -15.60 -8.39 23.43
N TYR A 94 -16.09 -8.72 24.62
CA TYR A 94 -15.95 -10.02 25.25
C TYR A 94 -17.19 -10.90 24.99
N SER A 95 -16.98 -12.16 24.59
CA SER A 95 -18.04 -13.18 24.63
C SER A 95 -18.17 -13.72 26.05
N ALA A 96 -19.23 -13.31 26.75
CA ALA A 96 -19.53 -13.81 28.08
C ALA A 96 -19.86 -15.31 28.06
N SER A 97 -18.89 -16.15 28.43
CA SER A 97 -18.92 -17.47 29.13
C SER A 97 -20.15 -18.40 29.03
N SER A 98 -21.04 -18.22 28.08
CA SER A 98 -22.19 -19.06 27.78
C SER A 98 -22.12 -19.36 26.28
N GLY A 99 -21.64 -20.56 25.95
CA GLY A 99 -21.19 -20.90 24.61
C GLY A 99 -22.14 -20.47 23.49
N ASN A 100 -21.54 -19.89 22.43
CA ASN A 100 -22.04 -19.65 21.07
C ASN A 100 -22.28 -18.22 20.58
N ALA A 101 -22.01 -17.16 21.36
CA ALA A 101 -21.97 -15.82 20.76
C ALA A 101 -20.53 -15.46 20.37
N GLY A 102 -20.09 -15.82 19.16
CA GLY A 102 -18.84 -15.28 18.60
C GLY A 102 -18.87 -13.75 18.65
N VAL A 103 -17.72 -13.11 18.88
CA VAL A 103 -17.62 -11.65 18.76
C VAL A 103 -17.90 -11.32 17.30
N GLY A 104 -19.09 -10.76 17.04
CA GLY A 104 -19.51 -10.44 15.69
C GLY A 104 -18.50 -9.51 15.03
N ALA A 105 -18.17 -9.78 13.77
CA ALA A 105 -17.38 -8.84 12.99
C ALA A 105 -18.13 -7.50 12.92
N VAL A 106 -17.42 -6.42 13.23
CA VAL A 106 -17.89 -5.05 13.05
C VAL A 106 -17.43 -4.56 11.70
N ASP A 107 -18.37 -3.99 10.95
CA ASP A 107 -18.08 -3.33 9.69
C ASP A 107 -17.45 -1.96 9.94
N GLY A 108 -16.30 -1.73 9.33
CA GLY A 108 -15.70 -0.41 9.23
C GLY A 108 -16.44 0.46 8.21
N LYS A 109 -16.17 1.77 8.28
CA LYS A 109 -16.63 2.73 7.28
C LYS A 109 -15.93 2.51 5.95
N GLY A 110 -16.66 2.79 4.87
CA GLY A 110 -16.09 2.85 3.53
C GLY A 110 -14.98 3.92 3.46
N GLY A 111 -13.82 3.54 2.95
CA GLY A 111 -12.67 4.42 2.73
C GLY A 111 -12.48 4.73 1.26
N PHE A 112 -12.28 6.00 0.94
CA PHE A 112 -11.77 6.44 -0.35
C PHE A 112 -10.28 6.77 -0.27
N SER A 113 -9.54 6.34 -1.28
CA SER A 113 -8.12 6.68 -1.44
C SER A 113 -7.76 7.02 -2.89
N PRO A 114 -7.24 8.24 -3.16
CA PRO A 114 -6.82 8.67 -4.49
C PRO A 114 -5.39 8.21 -4.81
N VAL A 115 -5.21 6.91 -5.08
CA VAL A 115 -3.89 6.33 -5.40
C VAL A 115 -3.47 6.78 -6.80
N GLY A 116 -2.20 7.10 -7.03
CA GLY A 116 -1.75 7.53 -8.35
C GLY A 116 -0.25 7.84 -8.43
N GLY A 117 0.15 8.32 -9.59
CA GLY A 117 1.52 8.75 -9.85
C GLY A 117 1.68 9.56 -11.12
N MET A 118 2.68 10.43 -11.13
CA MET A 118 3.15 11.18 -12.29
C MET A 118 4.61 10.83 -12.53
N LEU A 119 4.93 10.35 -13.72
CA LEU A 119 6.28 9.91 -14.09
C LEU A 119 6.65 10.52 -15.43
N ALA A 120 7.93 10.80 -15.59
CA ALA A 120 8.51 11.25 -16.83
C ALA A 120 9.76 10.42 -17.12
N SER A 121 10.02 10.17 -18.40
CA SER A 121 11.29 9.62 -18.87
C SER A 121 11.79 10.37 -20.09
N TYR A 122 13.10 10.34 -20.29
CA TYR A 122 13.76 10.95 -21.44
C TYR A 122 14.91 10.07 -21.92
N LYS A 123 14.90 9.75 -23.21
CA LYS A 123 15.96 8.96 -23.84
C LYS A 123 17.11 9.87 -24.24
N LEU A 124 18.26 9.72 -23.56
CA LEU A 124 19.47 10.52 -23.81
C LEU A 124 20.28 9.99 -25.00
N SER A 125 20.26 8.67 -25.21
CA SER A 125 20.90 8.00 -26.35
C SER A 125 20.14 6.71 -26.70
N ASN A 126 20.60 5.97 -27.71
CA ASN A 126 19.99 4.68 -28.03
C ASN A 126 20.02 3.69 -26.86
N GLN A 127 21.01 3.80 -25.97
CA GLN A 127 21.21 2.89 -24.83
C GLN A 127 20.80 3.49 -23.48
N LEU A 128 20.85 4.81 -23.32
CA LEU A 128 20.67 5.47 -22.02
C LEU A 128 19.37 6.27 -21.96
N ALA A 129 18.61 6.07 -20.89
CA ALA A 129 17.46 6.90 -20.56
C ALA A 129 17.46 7.26 -19.07
N ILE A 130 16.88 8.40 -18.75
CA ILE A 130 16.65 8.88 -17.38
C ILE A 130 15.15 9.02 -17.13
N GLY A 131 14.76 9.01 -15.87
CA GLY A 131 13.38 9.26 -15.47
C GLY A 131 13.27 9.88 -14.09
N GLY A 132 12.15 10.55 -13.87
CA GLY A 132 11.79 11.15 -12.60
C GLY A 132 10.29 11.07 -12.36
N GLY A 133 9.86 11.02 -11.11
CA GLY A 133 8.43 10.92 -10.83
C GLY A 133 8.08 10.99 -9.35
N PHE A 134 6.80 11.17 -9.10
CA PHE A 134 6.18 11.15 -7.78
C PHE A 134 4.99 10.20 -7.80
N TYR A 135 4.92 9.26 -6.86
CA TYR A 135 3.89 8.22 -6.87
C TYR A 135 3.60 7.65 -5.48
N VAL A 136 2.42 7.04 -5.34
CA VAL A 136 2.06 6.24 -4.16
C VAL A 136 2.71 4.86 -4.27
N SER A 137 3.35 4.42 -3.18
CA SER A 137 4.03 3.11 -3.10
C SER A 137 3.37 2.15 -2.13
N GLY A 138 2.62 2.67 -1.16
CA GLY A 138 1.90 1.87 -0.18
C GLY A 138 1.00 2.75 0.67
N GLY A 139 0.26 2.12 1.56
CA GLY A 139 -0.65 2.80 2.48
C GLY A 139 -1.43 1.81 3.32
N THR A 140 -2.46 2.25 4.02
CA THR A 140 -3.61 1.44 4.44
C THR A 140 -4.70 2.42 4.90
N LYS A 141 -5.98 2.10 4.78
CA LYS A 141 -7.04 2.94 5.33
C LYS A 141 -8.18 2.13 5.90
N SER A 142 -8.20 1.99 7.21
CA SER A 142 -9.23 1.28 7.97
C SER A 142 -9.78 2.23 9.03
N LYS A 143 -11.11 2.32 9.15
CA LYS A 143 -11.77 3.21 10.12
C LYS A 143 -13.04 2.58 10.64
N TYR A 144 -13.15 2.44 11.95
CA TYR A 144 -14.34 2.00 12.67
C TYR A 144 -14.78 3.15 13.56
N GLU A 145 -16.06 3.49 13.55
CA GLU A 145 -16.61 4.57 14.36
C GLU A 145 -17.82 4.06 15.13
N GLY A 146 -18.12 4.69 16.27
CA GLY A 146 -19.29 4.31 17.05
C GLY A 146 -19.16 2.93 17.68
N LEU A 147 -17.93 2.50 18.00
CA LEU A 147 -17.71 1.20 18.63
C LEU A 147 -18.39 1.19 20.00
N ASP A 148 -19.35 0.30 20.16
CA ASP A 148 -20.11 0.15 21.40
C ASP A 148 -19.39 -0.80 22.35
N TYR A 149 -19.14 -0.32 23.57
CA TYR A 149 -18.52 -1.06 24.65
C TYR A 149 -19.43 -1.19 25.89
N SER A 150 -20.71 -0.85 25.77
CA SER A 150 -21.68 -1.04 26.84
C SER A 150 -21.69 -2.49 27.35
N ALA A 151 -21.59 -3.46 26.43
CA ALA A 151 -21.54 -4.89 26.72
C ALA A 151 -20.20 -5.39 27.32
N VAL A 152 -19.15 -4.55 27.37
CA VAL A 152 -17.87 -4.88 28.01
C VAL A 152 -17.93 -4.72 29.53
N SER A 153 -18.99 -4.07 30.04
CA SER A 153 -19.10 -3.84 31.47
C SER A 153 -19.37 -5.11 32.26
N ILE A 154 -18.46 -5.36 33.19
CA ILE A 154 -18.52 -6.35 34.27
C ILE A 154 -19.54 -6.00 35.36
N ASN A 155 -20.05 -4.76 35.38
CA ASN A 155 -21.06 -4.31 36.33
C ASN A 155 -22.29 -3.80 35.55
N PRO A 156 -23.45 -4.49 35.62
CA PRO A 156 -24.66 -4.07 34.91
C PRO A 156 -25.17 -2.67 35.29
N ALA A 157 -24.69 -2.10 36.41
CA ALA A 157 -25.02 -0.74 36.82
C ALA A 157 -24.21 0.37 36.10
N ASN A 158 -23.05 0.05 35.50
CA ASN A 158 -22.15 1.05 34.94
C ASN A 158 -21.69 0.65 33.53
N LEU A 159 -22.50 0.98 32.52
CA LEU A 159 -22.16 0.76 31.12
C LEU A 159 -21.18 1.83 30.64
N TYR A 160 -20.16 1.44 29.88
CA TYR A 160 -19.30 2.38 29.17
C TYR A 160 -20.12 3.15 28.12
N SER A 161 -19.97 4.47 28.09
CA SER A 161 -20.60 5.40 27.15
C SER A 161 -19.65 5.86 26.05
N LEU A 162 -18.34 5.60 26.20
CA LEU A 162 -17.32 5.94 25.23
C LEU A 162 -17.55 5.17 23.93
N GLN A 163 -17.72 5.92 22.85
CA GLN A 163 -17.84 5.40 21.48
C GLN A 163 -16.65 5.87 20.65
N PRO A 164 -15.48 5.25 20.79
CA PRO A 164 -14.28 5.74 20.15
C PRO A 164 -14.24 5.40 18.66
N VAL A 165 -13.32 6.08 17.99
CA VAL A 165 -12.90 5.75 16.63
C VAL A 165 -11.66 4.87 16.73
N VAL A 166 -11.60 3.81 15.94
CA VAL A 166 -10.39 3.00 15.74
C VAL A 166 -9.98 3.18 14.29
N GLU A 167 -8.77 3.68 14.05
CA GLU A 167 -8.35 4.11 12.73
C GLU A 167 -6.90 3.73 12.45
N THR A 168 -6.63 3.39 11.19
CA THR A 168 -5.30 3.47 10.61
C THR A 168 -5.44 4.04 9.23
N SER A 169 -4.88 5.23 9.04
CA SER A 169 -4.75 5.88 7.75
C SER A 169 -3.27 6.09 7.51
N LEU A 170 -2.64 5.28 6.67
CA LEU A 170 -1.24 5.36 6.30
C LEU A 170 -1.14 5.64 4.81
N ALA A 171 -0.25 6.56 4.42
CA ALA A 171 0.12 6.83 3.05
C ALA A 171 1.65 6.83 2.95
N ILE A 172 2.19 6.02 2.04
CA ILE A 172 3.61 5.99 1.68
C ILE A 172 3.73 6.47 0.24
N THR A 173 4.31 7.66 0.08
CA THR A 173 4.58 8.26 -1.23
C THR A 173 6.09 8.30 -1.48
N GLU A 174 6.47 8.27 -2.75
CA GLU A 174 7.85 8.30 -3.17
C GLU A 174 8.05 9.36 -4.24
N ALA A 175 9.12 10.15 -4.11
CA ALA A 175 9.74 10.84 -5.23
C ALA A 175 10.95 10.03 -5.68
N ALA A 176 11.15 9.86 -6.98
CA ALA A 176 12.24 9.04 -7.51
C ALA A 176 12.93 9.71 -8.69
N LEU A 177 14.23 9.45 -8.81
CA LEU A 177 15.06 9.76 -9.97
C LEU A 177 15.83 8.51 -10.35
N GLY A 178 15.83 8.14 -11.62
CA GLY A 178 16.47 6.90 -12.07
C GLY A 178 17.03 6.97 -13.47
N ALA A 179 17.81 5.95 -13.80
CA ALA A 179 18.39 5.74 -15.12
C ALA A 179 18.31 4.27 -15.49
N GLY A 180 18.18 4.01 -16.79
CA GLY A 180 18.29 2.69 -17.40
C GLY A 180 19.32 2.72 -18.51
N TYR A 181 20.08 1.64 -18.66
CA TYR A 181 21.12 1.47 -19.68
C TYR A 181 21.02 0.10 -20.35
N GLU A 182 20.98 0.09 -21.69
CA GLU A 182 21.04 -1.12 -22.51
C GLU A 182 22.50 -1.46 -22.84
N VAL A 183 23.01 -2.57 -22.30
CA VAL A 183 24.43 -2.96 -22.43
C VAL A 183 24.67 -3.68 -23.75
N ILE A 184 23.76 -4.59 -24.10
CA ILE A 184 23.69 -5.28 -25.39
C ILE A 184 22.21 -5.36 -25.80
N PRO A 185 21.90 -5.58 -27.09
CA PRO A 185 20.51 -5.68 -27.54
C PRO A 185 19.67 -6.60 -26.65
N GLY A 186 18.63 -6.04 -26.03
CA GLY A 186 17.71 -6.71 -25.13
C GLY A 186 18.10 -6.66 -23.64
N LEU A 187 19.40 -6.66 -23.30
CA LEU A 187 19.88 -6.67 -21.91
C LEU A 187 20.02 -5.26 -21.34
N ARG A 188 19.21 -4.96 -20.33
CA ARG A 188 19.13 -3.65 -19.69
C ARG A 188 19.32 -3.74 -18.19
N PHE A 189 20.03 -2.75 -17.65
CA PHE A 189 20.16 -2.53 -16.21
C PHE A 189 19.55 -1.17 -15.87
N GLY A 190 19.09 -1.01 -14.64
CA GLY A 190 18.65 0.29 -14.17
C GLY A 190 18.77 0.45 -12.68
N ALA A 191 18.80 1.70 -12.25
CA ALA A 191 18.81 2.09 -10.85
C ALA A 191 17.92 3.33 -10.66
N ALA A 192 17.30 3.44 -9.50
CA ALA A 192 16.59 4.63 -9.09
C ALA A 192 16.90 4.98 -7.64
N TRP A 193 17.22 6.24 -7.38
CA TRP A 193 17.22 6.83 -6.06
C TRP A 193 15.81 7.28 -5.69
N ARG A 194 15.44 7.14 -4.41
CA ARG A 194 14.07 7.35 -3.93
C ARG A 194 14.08 8.12 -2.62
N VAL A 195 13.14 9.05 -2.51
CA VAL A 195 12.78 9.76 -1.29
C VAL A 195 11.42 9.21 -0.84
N VAL A 196 11.39 8.54 0.30
CA VAL A 196 10.17 7.95 0.86
C VAL A 196 9.57 8.89 1.89
N MET A 197 8.30 9.21 1.72
CA MET A 197 7.52 10.07 2.60
C MET A 197 6.38 9.27 3.20
N VAL A 198 6.27 9.31 4.52
CA VAL A 198 5.24 8.64 5.31
C VAL A 198 4.35 9.71 5.92
N ASN A 199 3.04 9.58 5.70
CA ASN A 199 2.02 10.36 6.39
C ASN A 199 1.01 9.39 6.99
N ALA A 200 0.68 9.53 8.27
CA ALA A 200 -0.31 8.68 8.90
C ALA A 200 -1.13 9.36 10.00
N ASN A 201 -2.31 8.79 10.25
CA ASN A 201 -3.09 8.95 11.47
C ASN A 201 -3.35 7.55 12.03
N PHE A 202 -3.25 7.40 13.33
CA PHE A 202 -3.43 6.12 14.01
C PHE A 202 -4.28 6.31 15.25
N SER A 203 -5.31 5.50 15.41
CA SER A 203 -6.14 5.50 16.61
C SER A 203 -6.42 4.08 17.07
N THR A 204 -6.27 3.85 18.37
CA THR A 204 -6.41 2.53 18.96
C THR A 204 -7.07 2.61 20.32
N VAL A 205 -7.77 1.54 20.65
CA VAL A 205 -8.46 1.38 21.92
C VAL A 205 -7.79 0.27 22.71
N GLY A 206 -7.62 0.49 24.01
CA GLY A 206 -7.09 -0.47 24.94
C GLY A 206 -7.78 -0.40 26.29
N SER A 207 -7.51 -1.38 27.14
CA SER A 207 -7.92 -1.38 28.54
C SER A 207 -6.72 -1.80 29.38
N PRO A 208 -6.29 -1.01 30.38
CA PRO A 208 -5.24 -1.44 31.28
C PRO A 208 -5.76 -2.62 32.10
N ALA A 209 -5.19 -3.81 31.86
CA ALA A 209 -5.39 -4.96 32.73
C ALA A 209 -4.77 -4.64 34.10
N ALA A 210 -5.58 -4.41 35.13
CA ALA A 210 -5.09 -4.29 36.49
C ALA A 210 -4.59 -5.67 36.95
N ALA A 211 -3.38 -5.72 37.51
CA ALA A 211 -2.86 -6.95 38.10
C ALA A 211 -3.74 -7.38 39.28
N GLY A 212 -4.52 -8.44 39.10
CA GLY A 212 -5.12 -9.20 40.21
C GLY A 212 -6.66 -9.20 40.29
N TYR A 213 -7.41 -8.31 39.63
CA TYR A 213 -8.88 -8.34 39.67
C TYR A 213 -9.52 -7.56 38.50
N ASN A 214 -10.46 -8.23 37.82
CA ASN A 214 -11.42 -7.74 36.81
C ASN A 214 -10.83 -7.07 35.54
N PRO A 215 -10.94 -7.68 34.35
CA PRO A 215 -10.10 -7.34 33.19
C PRO A 215 -10.31 -5.95 32.57
N HIS A 216 -11.36 -5.21 32.91
CA HIS A 216 -11.63 -3.89 32.31
C HIS A 216 -12.12 -2.89 33.36
N GLN A 217 -11.19 -2.20 34.05
CA GLN A 217 -11.55 -1.10 34.96
C GLN A 217 -11.68 0.24 34.22
N ALA A 218 -11.02 0.36 33.08
CA ALA A 218 -11.08 1.52 32.21
C ALA A 218 -10.96 1.15 30.74
N ILE A 219 -11.57 1.96 29.87
CA ILE A 219 -11.36 1.96 28.43
C ILE A 219 -10.59 3.22 28.09
N THR A 220 -9.49 3.07 27.35
CA THR A 220 -8.68 4.18 26.87
C THR A 220 -8.68 4.15 25.35
N ASN A 221 -9.05 5.26 24.72
CA ASN A 221 -8.81 5.53 23.31
C ASN A 221 -7.62 6.48 23.18
N VAL A 222 -6.70 6.19 22.26
CA VAL A 222 -5.55 7.04 21.95
C VAL A 222 -5.56 7.35 20.46
N ASN A 223 -5.51 8.63 20.13
CA ASN A 223 -5.36 9.15 18.78
C ASN A 223 -3.97 9.75 18.62
N ILE A 224 -3.29 9.37 17.55
CA ILE A 224 -1.97 9.86 17.15
C ILE A 224 -2.11 10.41 15.74
N ASP A 225 -2.20 11.73 15.62
CA ASP A 225 -2.46 12.42 14.36
C ASP A 225 -1.20 13.09 13.80
N ASP A 226 -1.22 13.39 12.50
CA ASP A 226 -0.14 14.10 11.81
C ASP A 226 1.24 13.40 11.89
N ILE A 227 1.24 12.07 11.87
CA ILE A 227 2.45 11.25 11.91
C ILE A 227 3.20 11.42 10.60
N LYS A 228 4.43 11.97 10.65
CA LYS A 228 5.23 12.27 9.45
C LYS A 228 6.67 11.76 9.53
N ALA A 229 7.16 11.22 8.43
CA ALA A 229 8.59 10.94 8.24
C ALA A 229 9.02 11.08 6.77
N THR A 230 10.25 11.52 6.56
CA THR A 230 10.89 11.51 5.22
C THR A 230 12.24 10.81 5.30
N ARG A 231 12.56 9.97 4.31
CA ARG A 231 13.82 9.21 4.21
C ARG A 231 14.39 9.31 2.80
N TRP A 232 15.70 9.52 2.71
CA TRP A 232 16.42 9.85 1.47
C TRP A 232 17.42 8.78 1.04
N ASN A 233 17.49 7.66 1.76
CA ASN A 233 18.48 6.60 1.57
C ASN A 233 17.91 5.38 0.85
N ALA A 234 16.79 5.55 0.13
CA ALA A 234 16.12 4.46 -0.54
C ALA A 234 16.55 4.36 -2.01
N TYR A 235 16.59 3.14 -2.54
CA TYR A 235 16.95 2.88 -3.93
C TYR A 235 16.20 1.66 -4.50
N LYS A 236 16.16 1.56 -5.82
CA LYS A 236 15.73 0.40 -6.59
C LYS A 236 16.80 0.02 -7.59
N LEU A 237 16.93 -1.28 -7.86
CA LEU A 237 17.79 -1.84 -8.90
C LEU A 237 16.93 -2.70 -9.83
N GLY A 238 17.29 -2.74 -11.10
CA GLY A 238 16.53 -3.38 -12.15
C GLY A 238 17.41 -4.10 -13.15
N LEU A 239 16.91 -5.24 -13.63
CA LEU A 239 17.46 -6.02 -14.73
C LEU A 239 16.31 -6.43 -15.65
N GLN A 240 16.49 -6.32 -16.96
CA GLN A 240 15.57 -6.88 -17.96
C GLN A 240 16.37 -7.49 -19.10
N TYR A 241 15.83 -8.55 -19.68
CA TYR A 241 16.32 -9.14 -20.92
C TYR A 241 15.14 -9.49 -21.83
N ASP A 242 15.15 -8.94 -23.05
CA ASP A 242 14.29 -9.39 -24.14
C ASP A 242 15.13 -10.19 -25.13
N ASN A 243 14.59 -11.28 -25.67
CA ASN A 243 15.23 -11.91 -26.81
C ASN A 243 15.15 -11.03 -28.07
N ALA A 244 15.97 -11.32 -29.07
CA ALA A 244 16.07 -10.50 -30.29
C ALA A 244 14.72 -10.29 -31.01
N GLU A 245 13.86 -11.32 -31.03
CA GLU A 245 12.54 -11.28 -31.67
C GLU A 245 11.44 -10.68 -30.77
N LYS A 246 11.76 -10.39 -29.50
CA LYS A 246 10.80 -9.96 -28.46
C LYS A 246 9.60 -10.90 -28.35
N THR A 247 9.85 -12.20 -28.50
CA THR A 247 8.89 -13.28 -28.30
C THR A 247 8.86 -13.75 -26.85
N TRP A 248 9.92 -13.50 -26.10
CA TRP A 248 9.95 -13.68 -24.65
C TRP A 248 10.91 -12.70 -23.99
N GLY A 249 10.70 -12.46 -22.70
CA GLY A 249 11.60 -11.67 -21.89
C GLY A 249 11.47 -11.98 -20.41
N ILE A 250 12.50 -11.62 -19.66
CA ILE A 250 12.59 -11.80 -18.22
C ILE A 250 13.04 -10.51 -17.55
N GLY A 251 12.68 -10.33 -16.29
CA GLY A 251 13.11 -9.20 -15.50
C GLY A 251 13.20 -9.52 -14.02
N ALA A 252 14.06 -8.75 -13.35
CA ALA A 252 14.21 -8.75 -11.93
C ALA A 252 14.27 -7.31 -11.42
N GLN A 253 13.67 -7.06 -10.26
CA GLN A 253 13.76 -5.78 -9.57
C GLN A 253 14.00 -6.01 -8.08
N TYR A 254 14.86 -5.17 -7.49
CA TYR A 254 15.05 -5.08 -6.06
C TYR A 254 14.69 -3.69 -5.57
N ARG A 255 13.95 -3.61 -4.47
CA ARG A 255 13.59 -2.39 -3.75
C ARG A 255 14.20 -2.44 -2.36
N SER A 256 14.99 -1.42 -2.02
CA SER A 256 15.63 -1.33 -0.71
C SER A 256 14.63 -1.16 0.44
N GLU A 257 14.99 -1.70 1.61
CA GLU A 257 14.33 -1.43 2.90
C GLU A 257 14.46 0.04 3.30
N VAL A 258 13.45 0.57 3.99
CA VAL A 258 13.46 1.92 4.58
C VAL A 258 12.93 1.88 6.00
N LYS A 259 13.81 2.09 6.99
CA LYS A 259 13.42 2.26 8.38
C LYS A 259 13.00 3.69 8.64
N PHE A 260 11.87 3.88 9.32
CA PHE A 260 11.40 5.20 9.69
C PHE A 260 10.98 5.27 11.16
N THR A 261 11.16 6.45 11.71
CA THR A 261 10.60 6.95 12.96
C THR A 261 9.87 8.21 12.57
N ALA A 262 8.56 8.15 12.65
CA ALA A 262 7.65 9.22 12.31
C ALA A 262 7.16 9.88 13.59
N LYS A 263 7.20 11.21 13.61
CA LYS A 263 6.90 11.98 14.82
C LYS A 263 5.47 12.51 14.74
N SER A 264 4.81 12.57 15.89
CA SER A 264 3.53 13.26 16.08
C SER A 264 3.63 14.16 17.31
N ALA A 265 3.29 15.44 17.11
CA ALA A 265 3.08 16.40 18.20
C ALA A 265 1.60 16.48 18.63
N ASN A 266 0.71 15.78 17.93
CA ASN A 266 -0.73 15.82 18.14
C ASN A 266 -1.19 14.44 18.61
N THR A 267 -0.89 14.13 19.86
CA THR A 267 -1.38 12.90 20.49
C THR A 267 -2.40 13.24 21.56
N SER A 268 -3.58 12.64 21.46
CA SER A 268 -4.71 12.86 22.36
C SER A 268 -5.42 11.54 22.65
N GLY A 269 -6.49 11.59 23.43
CA GLY A 269 -7.26 10.41 23.74
C GLY A 269 -8.46 10.70 24.63
N GLN A 270 -9.10 9.63 25.06
CA GLN A 270 -10.15 9.65 26.07
C GLN A 270 -9.97 8.43 26.97
N VAL A 271 -10.30 8.59 28.25
CA VAL A 271 -10.38 7.48 29.19
C VAL A 271 -11.74 7.50 29.86
N GLU A 272 -12.38 6.34 29.95
CA GLU A 272 -13.60 6.14 30.72
C GLU A 272 -13.35 5.02 31.71
N THR A 273 -13.63 5.25 32.99
CA THR A 273 -13.59 4.19 34.00
C THR A 273 -15.00 3.69 34.26
N ALA A 274 -15.15 2.50 34.84
CA ALA A 274 -16.46 1.97 35.20
C ALA A 274 -17.24 2.84 36.21
N ALA A 275 -16.71 3.96 36.72
CA ALA A 275 -17.40 4.83 37.67
C ALA A 275 -17.54 6.28 37.18
N THR A 276 -17.00 6.62 36.01
CA THR A 276 -16.87 8.02 35.56
C THR A 276 -17.18 8.16 34.09
N ASN A 277 -17.78 9.29 33.69
CA ASN A 277 -17.92 9.67 32.29
C ASN A 277 -16.56 9.78 31.58
N PRO A 278 -16.53 9.69 30.23
CA PRO A 278 -15.31 9.86 29.44
C PRO A 278 -14.60 11.18 29.74
N THR A 279 -13.33 11.09 30.08
CA THR A 279 -12.45 12.22 30.35
C THR A 279 -11.45 12.37 29.20
N ALA A 280 -11.31 13.59 28.68
CA ALA A 280 -10.38 13.87 27.59
C ALA A 280 -8.92 13.83 28.05
N LEU A 281 -8.06 13.24 27.22
CA LEU A 281 -6.62 13.28 27.34
C LEU A 281 -6.07 14.20 26.25
N THR A 282 -5.66 15.41 26.62
CA THR A 282 -5.46 16.50 25.66
C THR A 282 -4.00 16.85 25.40
N THR A 283 -3.07 16.32 26.20
CA THR A 283 -1.64 16.61 26.06
C THR A 283 -0.86 15.34 25.80
N GLY A 284 -0.12 15.28 24.70
CA GLY A 284 0.70 14.12 24.40
C GLY A 284 1.56 14.29 23.17
N PHE A 285 2.55 13.42 23.06
CA PHE A 285 3.36 13.24 21.86
C PHE A 285 3.62 11.76 21.65
N ALA A 286 3.88 11.36 20.42
CA ALA A 286 4.26 9.99 20.11
C ALA A 286 5.16 9.93 18.88
N ASP A 287 6.21 9.13 19.00
CA ASP A 287 7.05 8.70 17.89
C ASP A 287 6.69 7.26 17.54
N LEU A 288 6.39 7.01 16.26
CA LEU A 288 6.08 5.68 15.72
C LEU A 288 7.24 5.20 14.86
N SER A 289 7.84 4.06 15.21
CA SER A 289 8.88 3.44 14.39
C SER A 289 8.38 2.16 13.74
N ASN A 290 8.62 2.04 12.44
CA ASN A 290 8.38 0.82 11.67
C ASN A 290 9.33 0.73 10.47
N THR A 291 9.26 -0.37 9.71
CA THR A 291 10.04 -0.57 8.50
C THR A 291 9.13 -0.63 7.28
N PHE A 292 9.49 0.06 6.21
CA PHE A 292 8.98 -0.26 4.89
C PHE A 292 9.93 -1.31 4.28
N PRO A 293 9.54 -2.59 4.26
CA PRO A 293 10.45 -3.71 4.01
C PRO A 293 11.07 -3.66 2.63
N GLN A 294 12.17 -4.37 2.44
CA GLN A 294 12.72 -4.63 1.10
C GLN A 294 11.80 -5.57 0.30
N GLN A 295 11.88 -5.49 -1.03
CA GLN A 295 11.14 -6.35 -1.96
C GLN A 295 12.04 -6.83 -3.10
N VAL A 296 11.79 -8.05 -3.57
CA VAL A 296 12.37 -8.62 -4.80
C VAL A 296 11.22 -9.07 -5.70
N ASN A 297 11.25 -8.65 -6.96
CA ASN A 297 10.29 -9.05 -7.99
C ASN A 297 11.03 -9.81 -9.09
N LEU A 298 10.51 -10.96 -9.49
CA LEU A 298 11.05 -11.79 -10.58
C LEU A 298 9.89 -12.15 -11.50
N GLY A 299 10.07 -11.99 -12.80
CA GLY A 299 9.00 -12.29 -13.74
C GLY A 299 9.46 -12.27 -15.18
N GLY A 300 8.51 -12.51 -16.05
CA GLY A 300 8.76 -12.57 -17.48
C GLY A 300 7.46 -12.71 -18.26
N TYR A 301 7.63 -12.76 -19.57
CA TYR A 301 6.52 -12.90 -20.50
C TYR A 301 6.91 -13.79 -21.67
N VAL A 302 5.90 -14.35 -22.32
CA VAL A 302 6.00 -15.06 -23.60
C VAL A 302 4.85 -14.64 -24.51
N LYS A 303 5.14 -14.47 -25.80
CA LYS A 303 4.14 -14.34 -26.85
C LYS A 303 3.72 -15.75 -27.28
N ALA A 304 2.59 -16.22 -26.73
CA ALA A 304 2.02 -17.52 -27.09
C ALA A 304 1.50 -17.53 -28.55
N SER A 305 1.22 -16.36 -29.12
CA SER A 305 0.93 -16.13 -30.54
C SER A 305 1.34 -14.69 -30.92
N PRO A 306 1.21 -14.27 -32.19
CA PRO A 306 1.45 -12.87 -32.58
C PRO A 306 0.56 -11.85 -31.84
N THR A 307 -0.60 -12.29 -31.34
CA THR A 307 -1.59 -11.42 -30.69
C THR A 307 -1.79 -11.70 -29.21
N LEU A 308 -1.26 -12.80 -28.66
CA LEU A 308 -1.44 -13.16 -27.26
C LEU A 308 -0.11 -13.17 -26.51
N ARG A 309 0.01 -12.30 -25.50
CA ARG A 309 1.08 -12.33 -24.50
C ARG A 309 0.56 -12.89 -23.19
N VAL A 310 1.35 -13.76 -22.57
CA VAL A 310 1.17 -14.25 -21.21
C VAL A 310 2.34 -13.76 -20.37
N SER A 311 2.06 -13.21 -19.20
CA SER A 311 3.04 -12.67 -18.27
C SER A 311 2.88 -13.32 -16.90
N THR A 312 3.99 -13.59 -16.23
CA THR A 312 4.00 -14.12 -14.87
C THR A 312 5.00 -13.35 -14.03
N GLU A 313 4.66 -13.11 -12.77
CA GLU A 313 5.57 -12.45 -11.83
C GLU A 313 5.39 -13.01 -10.42
N TYR A 314 6.50 -13.07 -9.69
CA TYR A 314 6.56 -13.41 -8.29
C TYR A 314 7.25 -12.28 -7.52
N SER A 315 6.61 -11.80 -6.46
CA SER A 315 7.18 -10.87 -5.50
C SER A 315 7.41 -11.52 -4.15
N TYR A 316 8.55 -11.20 -3.55
CA TYR A 316 8.85 -11.49 -2.16
C TYR A 316 9.09 -10.17 -1.42
N THR A 317 8.36 -9.92 -0.32
CA THR A 317 8.58 -8.78 0.57
C THR A 317 8.92 -9.26 1.98
N ASN A 318 9.99 -8.72 2.56
CA ASN A 318 10.53 -9.15 3.86
C ASN A 318 9.83 -8.51 5.07
N TYR A 319 8.52 -8.69 5.20
CA TYR A 319 7.73 -8.15 6.32
C TYR A 319 8.07 -8.77 7.68
N SER A 320 8.84 -9.86 7.75
CA SER A 320 9.29 -10.44 9.04
C SER A 320 10.21 -9.53 9.88
N LYS A 321 10.62 -8.39 9.31
CA LYS A 321 11.28 -7.30 10.05
C LYS A 321 10.32 -6.52 10.94
N ASP A 322 9.03 -6.50 10.61
CA ASP A 322 7.99 -5.75 11.31
C ASP A 322 7.43 -6.61 12.44
N LYS A 323 8.22 -6.73 13.52
CA LYS A 323 7.85 -7.49 14.71
C LYS A 323 7.01 -6.68 15.68
N VAL A 324 7.26 -5.38 15.76
CA VAL A 324 6.62 -4.47 16.71
C VAL A 324 6.51 -3.11 16.04
N LEU A 325 5.31 -2.52 16.06
CA LEU A 325 5.13 -1.10 15.85
C LEU A 325 5.51 -0.40 17.15
N VAL A 326 6.71 0.17 17.18
CA VAL A 326 7.22 0.82 18.39
C VAL A 326 6.52 2.16 18.54
N ILE A 327 5.86 2.38 19.67
CA ILE A 327 5.21 3.63 20.02
C ILE A 327 5.94 4.18 21.25
N ASN A 328 6.68 5.26 21.05
CA ASN A 328 7.40 5.97 22.11
C ASN A 328 6.71 7.30 22.35
N GLY A 329 5.94 7.40 23.41
CA GLY A 329 5.15 8.60 23.65
C GLY A 329 4.45 8.56 24.99
N THR A 330 3.86 9.70 25.34
CA THR A 330 2.99 9.80 26.51
C THR A 330 1.75 10.59 26.17
N VAL A 331 0.67 10.30 26.90
CA VAL A 331 -0.57 11.05 26.89
C VAL A 331 -0.96 11.34 28.34
N ASN A 332 -1.07 12.61 28.70
CA ASN A 332 -1.24 13.10 30.07
C ASN A 332 -0.26 12.42 31.06
N GLY A 333 1.00 12.24 30.65
CA GLY A 333 2.05 11.60 31.45
C GLY A 333 2.02 10.07 31.48
N THR A 334 1.00 9.42 30.90
CA THR A 334 0.92 7.95 30.80
C THR A 334 1.64 7.47 29.55
N ALA A 335 2.56 6.52 29.69
CA ALA A 335 3.30 5.95 28.57
C ALA A 335 2.39 5.14 27.63
N LEU A 336 2.59 5.32 26.32
CA LEU A 336 1.93 4.52 25.31
C LEU A 336 2.64 3.16 25.14
N SER A 337 1.85 2.12 24.88
CA SER A 337 2.39 0.78 24.65
C SER A 337 2.66 0.53 23.17
N SER A 338 3.79 -0.11 22.88
CA SER A 338 4.09 -0.60 21.54
C SER A 338 3.17 -1.76 21.15
N ILE A 339 2.91 -1.93 19.86
CA ILE A 339 1.97 -2.93 19.36
C ILE A 339 2.73 -4.08 18.70
N PRO A 340 2.61 -5.33 19.20
CA PRO A 340 3.20 -6.48 18.54
C PRO A 340 2.56 -6.70 17.17
N GLN A 341 3.38 -7.00 16.18
CA GLN A 341 2.98 -7.25 14.79
C GLN A 341 3.34 -8.68 14.37
N TYR A 342 4.60 -9.07 14.60
CA TYR A 342 5.16 -10.38 14.21
C TYR A 342 4.80 -10.80 12.79
N TRP A 343 4.81 -9.85 11.84
CA TRP A 343 4.37 -10.12 10.49
C TRP A 343 5.20 -11.21 9.80
N LYS A 344 4.55 -11.97 8.94
CA LYS A 344 5.18 -12.99 8.08
C LYS A 344 5.61 -12.35 6.77
N ASN A 345 6.59 -12.95 6.10
CA ASN A 345 6.98 -12.49 4.78
C ASN A 345 5.82 -12.62 3.80
N GLN A 346 5.75 -11.69 2.85
CA GLN A 346 4.72 -11.69 1.82
C GLN A 346 5.26 -12.33 0.55
N HIS A 347 4.39 -13.13 -0.07
CA HIS A 347 4.58 -13.75 -1.36
C HIS A 347 3.41 -13.30 -2.25
N ILE A 348 3.70 -12.73 -3.41
CA ILE A 348 2.67 -12.41 -4.41
C ILE A 348 2.96 -13.18 -5.67
N GLY A 349 2.02 -13.98 -6.14
CA GLY A 349 2.05 -14.59 -7.46
C GLY A 349 1.08 -13.87 -8.40
N ARG A 350 1.52 -13.50 -9.59
CA ARG A 350 0.73 -12.78 -10.59
C ARG A 350 0.74 -13.50 -11.93
N LEU A 351 -0.41 -13.47 -12.58
CA LEU A 351 -0.61 -13.96 -13.94
C LEU A 351 -1.37 -12.89 -14.73
N GLY A 352 -0.82 -12.51 -15.88
CA GLY A 352 -1.38 -11.50 -16.77
C GLY A 352 -1.49 -12.01 -18.20
N PHE A 353 -2.51 -11.53 -18.92
CA PHE A 353 -2.76 -11.81 -20.32
C PHE A 353 -3.01 -10.50 -21.06
N GLU A 354 -2.49 -10.39 -22.27
CA GLU A 354 -2.79 -9.29 -23.18
C GLU A 354 -3.08 -9.85 -24.56
N TYR A 355 -4.27 -9.57 -25.08
CA TYR A 355 -4.72 -9.95 -26.41
C TYR A 355 -4.86 -8.71 -27.30
N THR A 356 -4.01 -8.60 -28.32
CA THR A 356 -3.93 -7.46 -29.25
C THR A 356 -4.64 -7.72 -30.59
N GLY A 357 -5.48 -8.75 -30.68
CA GLY A 357 -6.22 -9.09 -31.91
C GLY A 357 -7.38 -8.14 -32.25
N TYR A 358 -7.64 -7.15 -31.42
CA TYR A 358 -8.67 -6.12 -31.63
C TYR A 358 -8.03 -4.73 -31.69
N ALA A 359 -8.78 -3.73 -32.18
CA ALA A 359 -8.33 -2.34 -32.21
C ALA A 359 -7.96 -1.80 -30.81
N MET A 360 -8.64 -2.30 -29.77
CA MET A 360 -8.31 -2.05 -28.37
C MET A 360 -7.86 -3.38 -27.74
N PRO A 361 -6.64 -3.49 -27.20
CA PRO A 361 -6.16 -4.72 -26.59
C PRO A 361 -6.97 -5.06 -25.34
N ILE A 362 -7.35 -6.33 -25.20
CA ILE A 362 -8.02 -6.83 -24.00
C ILE A 362 -6.95 -7.39 -23.05
N ARG A 363 -6.99 -6.96 -21.79
CA ARG A 363 -6.07 -7.39 -20.74
C ARG A 363 -6.83 -8.00 -19.59
N PHE A 364 -6.29 -9.08 -19.05
CA PHE A 364 -6.80 -9.75 -17.86
C PHE A 364 -5.66 -10.09 -16.91
N GLY A 365 -5.91 -9.98 -15.61
CA GLY A 365 -4.92 -10.23 -14.58
C GLY A 365 -5.52 -10.86 -13.34
N TYR A 366 -4.75 -11.77 -12.73
CA TYR A 366 -5.01 -12.30 -11.40
C TYR A 366 -3.75 -12.21 -10.54
N ALA A 367 -3.91 -11.80 -9.28
CA ALA A 367 -2.87 -11.86 -8.27
C ALA A 367 -3.36 -12.60 -7.02
N TYR A 368 -2.49 -13.46 -6.49
CA TYR A 368 -2.61 -14.06 -5.17
C TYR A 368 -1.56 -13.44 -4.25
N THR A 369 -1.96 -13.06 -3.04
CA THR A 369 -1.09 -12.51 -2.00
C THR A 369 -1.16 -13.38 -0.74
N SER A 370 -0.03 -13.85 -0.24
CA SER A 370 0.01 -14.63 1.00
C SER A 370 -0.34 -13.80 2.24
N GLN A 371 -0.79 -14.48 3.29
CA GLN A 371 -1.04 -13.86 4.60
C GLN A 371 0.25 -13.25 5.19
N VAL A 372 0.18 -11.98 5.59
CA VAL A 372 1.26 -11.26 6.30
C VAL A 372 0.96 -11.15 7.79
N THR A 373 -0.26 -10.75 8.16
CA THR A 373 -0.66 -10.61 9.55
C THR A 373 -0.95 -11.99 10.16
N PRO A 374 -0.21 -12.44 11.17
CA PRO A 374 -0.53 -13.71 11.84
C PRO A 374 -1.89 -13.64 12.52
N SER A 375 -2.60 -14.75 12.55
CA SER A 375 -3.92 -14.84 13.18
C SER A 375 -3.86 -14.50 14.66
N GLU A 376 -2.75 -14.79 15.35
CA GLU A 376 -2.54 -14.49 16.76
C GLU A 376 -2.29 -13.00 17.02
N TYR A 377 -2.02 -12.20 16.00
CA TYR A 377 -1.78 -10.75 16.13
C TYR A 377 -2.73 -9.95 15.24
N ALA A 378 -3.87 -10.52 14.89
CA ALA A 378 -4.90 -9.88 14.08
C ALA A 378 -5.49 -8.68 14.82
N ARG A 379 -5.61 -7.56 14.12
CA ARG A 379 -6.21 -6.32 14.63
C ARG A 379 -6.92 -5.60 13.51
N SER A 380 -8.03 -4.94 13.83
CA SER A 380 -8.84 -4.18 12.86
C SER A 380 -8.11 -2.99 12.23
N THR A 381 -7.03 -2.54 12.88
CA THR A 381 -6.09 -1.50 12.39
C THR A 381 -5.01 -2.02 11.43
N PHE A 382 -4.87 -3.34 11.28
CA PHE A 382 -3.90 -3.96 10.38
C PHE A 382 -4.57 -4.61 9.16
N ALA A 383 -3.75 -5.14 8.26
CA ALA A 383 -4.24 -5.98 7.17
C ALA A 383 -4.94 -7.23 7.72
N SER A 384 -5.92 -7.73 6.99
CA SER A 384 -6.65 -8.95 7.37
C SER A 384 -5.67 -10.13 7.54
N PRO A 385 -5.80 -10.97 8.58
CA PRO A 385 -5.02 -12.19 8.80
C PRO A 385 -5.42 -13.33 7.84
N GLY A 386 -5.40 -13.08 6.53
CA GLY A 386 -5.75 -14.05 5.50
C GLY A 386 -5.00 -13.82 4.19
N SER A 387 -5.18 -14.71 3.23
CA SER A 387 -4.67 -14.49 1.88
C SER A 387 -5.53 -13.48 1.12
N GLY A 388 -4.87 -12.75 0.23
CA GLY A 388 -5.47 -11.78 -0.68
C GLY A 388 -5.60 -12.30 -2.09
N HIS A 389 -6.60 -11.79 -2.77
CA HIS A 389 -6.84 -12.02 -4.18
C HIS A 389 -7.15 -10.69 -4.85
N ALA A 390 -6.70 -10.54 -6.09
CA ALA A 390 -7.05 -9.41 -6.93
C ALA A 390 -7.30 -9.89 -8.36
N ILE A 391 -8.39 -9.42 -8.95
CA ILE A 391 -8.74 -9.70 -10.34
C ILE A 391 -8.87 -8.35 -11.03
N ALA A 392 -8.30 -8.23 -12.22
CA ALA A 392 -8.40 -7.04 -13.04
C ALA A 392 -8.70 -7.37 -14.50
N ILE A 393 -9.47 -6.48 -15.12
CA ILE A 393 -9.74 -6.47 -16.56
C ILE A 393 -9.56 -5.04 -17.07
N GLY A 394 -8.96 -4.88 -18.24
CA GLY A 394 -8.73 -3.56 -18.78
C GLY A 394 -8.40 -3.56 -20.26
N SER A 395 -8.26 -2.37 -20.80
CA SER A 395 -8.00 -2.12 -22.21
C SER A 395 -7.29 -0.77 -22.38
N GLY A 396 -6.88 -0.46 -23.61
CA GLY A 396 -6.32 0.84 -23.96
C GLY A 396 -6.61 1.22 -25.40
N MET A 397 -6.36 2.48 -25.74
CA MET A 397 -6.41 2.96 -27.11
C MET A 397 -5.50 4.19 -27.29
N PRO A 398 -4.90 4.37 -28.48
CA PRO A 398 -4.33 5.66 -28.85
C PRO A 398 -5.47 6.66 -29.06
N LEU A 399 -5.54 7.71 -28.24
CA LEU A 399 -6.49 8.82 -28.43
C LEU A 399 -6.02 9.79 -29.50
N MET A 400 -4.70 9.97 -29.62
CA MET A 400 -4.04 10.79 -30.63
C MET A 400 -2.74 10.08 -31.05
N ALA A 401 -2.06 10.61 -32.08
CA ALA A 401 -0.80 10.04 -32.56
C ALA A 401 0.29 9.88 -31.48
N ASN A 402 0.19 10.67 -30.41
CA ASN A 402 1.16 10.73 -29.33
C ASN A 402 0.53 10.69 -27.93
N LEU A 403 -0.74 10.29 -27.83
CA LEU A 403 -1.45 10.16 -26.57
C LEU A 403 -2.13 8.80 -26.48
N ASP A 404 -1.65 7.97 -25.57
CA ASP A 404 -2.28 6.69 -25.22
C ASP A 404 -3.14 6.85 -23.96
N PHE A 405 -4.28 6.19 -23.95
CA PHE A 405 -5.14 6.11 -22.79
C PHE A 405 -5.45 4.65 -22.46
N ASP A 406 -5.21 4.27 -21.21
CA ASP A 406 -5.53 2.95 -20.68
C ASP A 406 -6.53 3.06 -19.53
N PHE A 407 -7.40 2.06 -19.41
CA PHE A 407 -8.34 1.93 -18.30
C PHE A 407 -8.44 0.48 -17.83
N ALA A 408 -8.67 0.28 -16.53
CA ALA A 408 -8.90 -1.04 -15.95
C ALA A 408 -9.85 -0.97 -14.76
N GLY A 409 -10.63 -2.04 -14.56
CA GLY A 409 -11.37 -2.29 -13.33
C GLY A 409 -10.67 -3.39 -12.54
N GLU A 410 -10.52 -3.19 -11.22
CA GLU A 410 -9.98 -4.17 -10.29
C GLU A 410 -10.98 -4.43 -9.16
N TYR A 411 -11.10 -5.70 -8.78
CA TYR A 411 -11.69 -6.14 -7.53
C TYR A 411 -10.65 -6.90 -6.71
N SER A 412 -10.36 -6.39 -5.52
CA SER A 412 -9.43 -6.99 -4.56
C SER A 412 -10.16 -7.39 -3.30
N PHE A 413 -9.86 -8.56 -2.74
CA PHE A 413 -10.49 -9.07 -1.54
C PHE A 413 -9.55 -9.95 -0.70
N ALA A 414 -9.78 -9.96 0.60
CA ALA A 414 -9.08 -10.83 1.55
C ALA A 414 -10.01 -11.19 2.70
N SER A 415 -9.84 -12.40 3.23
CA SER A 415 -10.57 -12.86 4.41
C SER A 415 -9.73 -13.84 5.21
N GLY A 416 -9.85 -13.78 6.53
CA GLY A 416 -9.24 -14.75 7.42
C GLY A 416 -9.79 -14.62 8.83
N THR A 417 -9.55 -15.66 9.64
CA THR A 417 -9.91 -15.67 11.05
C THR A 417 -8.67 -15.36 11.88
N GLY A 418 -8.84 -14.55 12.91
CA GLY A 418 -7.79 -14.23 13.85
C GLY A 418 -8.31 -13.96 15.25
N HIS A 419 -7.38 -13.97 16.19
CA HIS A 419 -7.61 -13.62 17.57
C HIS A 419 -7.48 -12.11 17.71
N ASN A 420 -8.55 -11.47 18.17
CA ASN A 420 -8.54 -10.05 18.46
C ASN A 420 -7.78 -9.78 19.76
N ILE A 421 -6.49 -9.45 19.66
CA ILE A 421 -5.65 -9.16 20.84
C ILE A 421 -5.59 -7.65 21.08
N ILE A 422 -5.87 -7.25 22.32
CA ILE A 422 -5.80 -5.85 22.76
C ILE A 422 -4.43 -5.57 23.36
N ALA A 423 -3.92 -6.46 24.21
CA ALA A 423 -2.55 -6.45 24.70
C ALA A 423 -2.11 -7.89 25.05
N PRO A 424 -0.96 -8.39 24.55
CA PRO A 424 -0.47 -9.69 24.99
C PRO A 424 -0.06 -9.62 26.47
N ASN A 425 -0.96 -9.95 27.39
CA ASN A 425 -0.60 -10.16 28.78
C ASN A 425 -0.39 -11.66 29.02
N PRO A 426 0.84 -12.14 29.23
CA PRO A 426 1.08 -13.56 29.48
C PRO A 426 0.46 -14.06 30.81
N ALA A 427 0.09 -13.16 31.73
CA ALA A 427 -0.53 -13.51 33.01
C ALA A 427 -2.05 -13.72 32.92
N TYR A 428 -2.69 -13.24 31.86
CA TYR A 428 -4.12 -13.43 31.60
C TYR A 428 -4.25 -13.77 30.12
N PRO A 429 -4.52 -15.04 29.74
CA PRO A 429 -4.90 -15.31 28.36
C PRO A 429 -6.17 -14.51 28.11
N ASP A 430 -6.04 -13.34 27.47
CA ASP A 430 -7.16 -12.60 26.92
C ASP A 430 -8.02 -13.66 26.23
N VAL A 431 -9.31 -13.70 26.56
CA VAL A 431 -10.23 -14.66 25.94
C VAL A 431 -10.30 -14.30 24.48
N THR A 432 -9.45 -14.96 23.69
CA THR A 432 -9.29 -14.77 22.26
C THR A 432 -10.52 -15.33 21.60
N ASN A 433 -11.53 -14.49 21.41
CA ASN A 433 -12.60 -14.86 20.51
C ASN A 433 -12.07 -14.76 19.08
N ASP A 434 -12.23 -15.85 18.35
CA ASP A 434 -12.03 -15.86 16.92
C ASP A 434 -12.99 -14.85 16.29
N ALA A 435 -12.42 -13.95 15.50
CA ALA A 435 -13.17 -12.99 14.73
C ALA A 435 -12.81 -13.14 13.25
N GLU A 436 -13.81 -12.97 12.41
CA GLU A 436 -13.62 -12.92 10.97
C GLU A 436 -13.20 -11.52 10.57
N PHE A 437 -12.09 -11.43 9.82
CA PHE A 437 -11.58 -10.20 9.26
C PHE A 437 -11.73 -10.24 7.75
N LYS A 438 -12.27 -9.17 7.16
CA LYS A 438 -12.47 -9.05 5.72
C LYS A 438 -11.96 -7.70 5.23
N SER A 439 -11.43 -7.69 4.03
CA SER A 439 -11.24 -6.46 3.28
C SER A 439 -11.69 -6.68 1.84
N HIS A 440 -12.33 -5.67 1.27
CA HIS A 440 -12.64 -5.64 -0.15
C HIS A 440 -12.42 -4.24 -0.71
N ALA A 441 -12.03 -4.19 -1.98
CA ALA A 441 -11.76 -2.95 -2.69
C ALA A 441 -12.21 -3.03 -4.14
N TYR A 442 -12.81 -1.94 -4.60
CA TYR A 442 -13.08 -1.67 -6.00
C TYR A 442 -12.17 -0.53 -6.46
N VAL A 443 -11.50 -0.71 -7.59
CA VAL A 443 -10.57 0.29 -8.12
C VAL A 443 -10.83 0.50 -9.60
N ALA A 444 -10.92 1.75 -10.01
CA ALA A 444 -10.88 2.14 -11.40
C ALA A 444 -9.50 2.72 -11.70
N HIS A 445 -8.72 2.08 -12.56
CA HIS A 445 -7.42 2.56 -12.99
C HIS A 445 -7.56 3.33 -14.29
N LEU A 446 -6.95 4.51 -14.33
CA LEU A 446 -6.91 5.39 -15.48
C LEU A 446 -5.46 5.84 -15.70
N SER A 447 -4.98 5.71 -16.93
CA SER A 447 -3.63 6.14 -17.30
C SER A 447 -3.66 6.92 -18.60
N ALA A 448 -2.90 7.99 -18.66
CA ALA A 448 -2.61 8.73 -19.89
C ALA A 448 -1.10 8.79 -20.09
N LYS A 449 -0.63 8.46 -21.30
CA LYS A 449 0.79 8.53 -21.67
C LYS A 449 0.95 9.43 -22.87
N TYR A 450 1.73 10.48 -22.71
CA TYR A 450 2.04 11.42 -23.79
C TYR A 450 3.48 11.24 -24.25
N HIS A 451 3.66 11.08 -25.55
CA HIS A 451 4.96 10.91 -26.22
C HIS A 451 5.35 12.23 -26.90
N PHE A 452 6.58 12.70 -26.66
CA PHE A 452 7.10 13.95 -27.23
C PHE A 452 7.94 13.72 -28.47
#